data_AF-A0A1H6VPQ3-F1
#
_entry.id   AF-A0A1H6VPQ3-F1
#
_cell.length_a   1.000
_cell.length_b   1.000
_cell.length_c   1.000
_cell.angle_alpha   90.00
_cell.angle_beta   90.00
_cell.angle_gamma   90.00
#
_symmetry.space_group_name_H-M   'P 1'
#
loop_
_entity.id
_entity.type
_entity.pdbx_description
1 polymer ?
#
loop_
_entity_poly.entity_id
_entity_poly.type
_entity_poly.pdbx_seq_one_letter_code
_entity_poly.pdbx_strand_id
1 'polypeptide(L)'
;MLQNETVVFTGTLASMTRKQAQALVRSLGGQVQYSVSKKTTILVIGRSTLDLFEQDSRSLKLKHAEELQDKGFSLKKMGEEEFIKPSIAQLQSKLNE
;
A
#
# COMPACT_ATOMS: atom_id res chain seq x y z
N MET A 1 -9.47 3.25 -10.23
CA MET A 1 -8.99 3.94 -9.02
C MET A 1 -7.48 3.82 -8.82
N LEU A 2 -6.83 2.70 -9.21
CA LEU A 2 -5.38 2.51 -9.07
C LEU A 2 -4.59 2.58 -10.40
N GLN A 3 -5.23 3.00 -11.48
CA GLN A 3 -4.63 2.97 -12.81
C GLN A 3 -3.54 4.06 -12.90
N ASN A 4 -2.30 3.66 -13.20
CA ASN A 4 -1.09 4.49 -13.11
C ASN A 4 -0.69 4.97 -11.71
N GLU A 5 -1.30 4.44 -10.65
CA GLU A 5 -0.92 4.78 -9.28
C GLU A 5 0.22 3.88 -8.78
N THR A 6 1.14 4.45 -7.99
CA THR A 6 2.20 3.69 -7.35
C THR A 6 1.84 3.39 -5.90
N VAL A 7 1.64 2.11 -5.61
CA VAL A 7 1.25 1.60 -4.30
C VAL A 7 2.44 0.97 -3.60
N VAL A 8 2.67 1.33 -2.34
CA VAL A 8 3.67 0.69 -1.47
C VAL A 8 2.95 0.03 -0.32
N PHE A 9 3.33 -1.20 -0.02
CA PHE A 9 2.81 -1.96 1.13
C PHE A 9 3.84 -1.97 2.25
N THR A 10 3.40 -1.61 3.46
CA THR A 10 4.18 -1.72 4.69
C THR A 10 3.46 -2.63 5.69
N GLY A 11 4.21 -3.46 6.43
CA GLY A 11 3.67 -4.50 7.30
C GLY A 11 3.17 -5.76 6.56
N THR A 12 2.51 -6.65 7.32
CA THR A 12 1.90 -7.88 6.84
C THR A 12 0.41 -7.65 6.63
N LEU A 13 -0.12 -8.02 5.47
CA LEU A 13 -1.54 -7.97 5.20
C LEU A 13 -2.19 -9.22 5.80
N ALA A 14 -3.22 -9.04 6.63
CA ALA A 14 -3.93 -10.15 7.28
C ALA A 14 -4.90 -10.83 6.30
N SER A 15 -5.52 -10.03 5.43
CA SER A 15 -6.56 -10.49 4.51
C SER A 15 -6.04 -11.16 3.24
N MET A 16 -4.78 -10.92 2.87
CA MET A 16 -4.18 -11.51 1.66
C MET A 16 -2.66 -11.56 1.74
N THR A 17 -2.04 -12.44 0.97
CA THR A 17 -0.58 -12.45 0.84
C THR A 17 -0.09 -11.22 0.07
N ARG A 18 1.15 -10.80 0.34
CA ARG A 18 1.78 -9.70 -0.41
C ARG A 18 1.79 -9.95 -1.93
N LYS A 19 1.93 -11.21 -2.36
CA LYS A 19 1.84 -11.61 -3.77
C LYS A 19 0.44 -11.36 -4.36
N GLN A 20 -0.62 -11.70 -3.62
CA GLN A 20 -1.99 -11.44 -4.05
C GLN A 20 -2.29 -9.94 -4.13
N ALA A 21 -1.84 -9.15 -3.15
CA ALA A 21 -1.97 -7.70 -3.19
C ALA A 21 -1.23 -7.09 -4.39
N GLN A 22 -0.04 -7.60 -4.68
CA GLN A 22 0.74 -7.20 -5.86
C GLN A 22 0.04 -7.52 -7.17
N ALA A 23 -0.51 -8.73 -7.29
CA ALA A 23 -1.28 -9.15 -8.45
C ALA A 23 -2.52 -8.27 -8.63
N LEU A 24 -3.25 -7.99 -7.55
CA LEU A 24 -4.44 -7.14 -7.57
C LEU A 24 -4.14 -5.73 -8.11
N VAL A 25 -3.11 -5.06 -7.58
CA VAL A 25 -2.70 -3.74 -8.08
C VAL A 25 -2.34 -3.80 -9.57
N ARG A 26 -1.57 -4.81 -9.99
CA ARG A 26 -1.17 -4.97 -11.40
C ARG A 26 -2.38 -5.22 -12.31
N SER A 27 -3.32 -6.07 -11.91
CA SER A 27 -4.56 -6.34 -12.66
C SER A 27 -5.44 -5.10 -12.80
N LEU A 28 -5.42 -4.22 -11.80
CA LEU A 28 -6.11 -2.94 -11.82
C LEU A 28 -5.37 -1.86 -12.62
N GLY A 29 -4.15 -2.13 -13.09
CA GLY A 29 -3.32 -1.21 -13.89
C GLY A 29 -2.44 -0.27 -13.06
N GLY A 30 -2.19 -0.58 -11.79
CA GLY A 30 -1.28 0.14 -10.92
C GLY A 30 0.11 -0.49 -10.85
N GLN A 31 1.05 0.22 -10.25
CA GLN A 31 2.41 -0.24 -9.99
C GLN A 31 2.62 -0.49 -8.50
N VAL A 32 3.39 -1.53 -8.16
CA VAL A 32 3.76 -1.80 -6.77
C VAL A 32 5.25 -1.59 -6.55
N GLN A 33 5.57 -0.86 -5.49
CA GLN A 33 6.95 -0.62 -5.06
C GLN A 33 7.20 -1.17 -3.65
N TYR A 34 8.49 -1.43 -3.36
CA TYR A 34 8.96 -1.97 -2.08
C TYR A 34 9.39 -0.86 -1.09
N SER A 35 9.75 0.30 -1.64
CA SER A 35 10.16 1.49 -0.91
C SER A 35 9.23 2.64 -1.27
N VAL A 36 8.94 3.47 -0.28
CA VAL A 36 8.30 4.76 -0.51
C VAL A 36 9.28 5.63 -1.31
N SER A 37 8.79 6.24 -2.37
CA SER A 37 9.57 7.09 -3.26
C SER A 37 8.76 8.34 -3.62
N LYS A 38 9.39 9.33 -4.25
CA LYS A 38 8.71 10.54 -4.74
C LYS A 38 7.57 10.26 -5.73
N LYS A 39 7.56 9.07 -6.34
CA LYS A 39 6.51 8.63 -7.27
C LYS A 39 5.39 7.86 -6.57
N THR A 40 5.54 7.56 -5.28
CA THR A 40 4.55 6.81 -4.51
C THR A 40 3.37 7.70 -4.15
N THR A 41 2.20 7.33 -4.62
CA THR A 41 0.96 8.05 -4.33
C THR A 41 0.19 7.41 -3.18
N ILE A 42 0.32 6.08 -2.99
CA ILE A 42 -0.45 5.34 -1.98
C ILE A 42 0.47 4.50 -1.12
N LEU A 43 0.37 4.68 0.20
CA LEU A 43 0.98 3.81 1.20
C LEU A 43 -0.11 3.01 1.90
N VAL A 44 -0.10 1.70 1.71
CA VAL A 44 -1.00 0.76 2.38
C VAL A 44 -0.32 0.23 3.64
N ILE A 45 -0.95 0.49 4.78
CA ILE A 45 -0.48 0.08 6.10
C ILE A 45 -1.22 -1.21 6.48
N GLY A 46 -0.52 -2.34 6.42
CA GLY A 46 -0.97 -3.62 6.97
C GLY A 46 -0.67 -3.75 8.45
N ARG A 47 -1.11 -4.86 9.06
CA ARG A 47 -0.72 -5.22 10.42
C ARG A 47 0.78 -5.47 10.47
N SER A 48 1.49 -4.60 11.16
CA SER A 48 2.84 -4.91 11.59
C SER A 48 2.72 -5.93 12.72
N THR A 49 3.18 -7.16 12.52
CA THR A 49 3.70 -7.92 13.65
C THR A 49 4.92 -7.13 14.10
N LEU A 50 4.72 -6.19 15.03
CA LEU A 50 5.83 -5.75 15.85
C LEU A 50 6.32 -7.02 16.53
N ASP A 51 7.42 -7.57 16.02
CA ASP A 51 8.19 -8.54 16.77
C ASP A 51 8.45 -7.92 18.13
N LEU A 52 8.10 -8.66 19.19
CA LEU A 52 8.28 -8.29 20.59
C LEU A 52 9.73 -7.94 20.97
N PHE A 53 10.68 -7.93 20.01
CA PHE A 53 12.11 -7.77 20.22
C PHE A 53 12.75 -6.56 19.52
N GLU A 54 12.06 -5.84 18.63
CA GLU A 54 12.60 -4.59 18.07
C GLU A 54 11.95 -3.38 18.72
N GLN A 55 12.56 -2.95 19.82
CA GLN A 55 12.33 -1.61 20.38
C GLN A 55 12.52 -0.56 19.27
N ASP A 56 11.47 0.23 19.07
CA ASP A 56 11.57 1.60 18.57
C ASP A 56 11.96 1.79 17.08
N SER A 57 11.35 1.03 16.17
CA SER A 57 11.24 1.49 14.79
C SER A 57 9.78 1.81 14.44
N ARG A 58 9.40 3.08 14.62
CA ARG A 58 8.43 3.70 13.71
C ARG A 58 9.00 3.50 12.31
N SER A 59 8.67 2.37 11.69
CA SER A 59 9.41 1.78 10.55
C SER A 59 9.92 2.86 9.60
N LEU A 60 11.18 2.78 9.17
CA LEU A 60 11.83 3.80 8.30
C LEU A 60 10.93 4.25 7.13
N LYS A 61 10.03 3.37 6.68
CA LYS A 61 9.01 3.63 5.66
C LYS A 61 7.91 4.61 6.09
N LEU A 62 7.41 4.53 7.31
CA LEU A 62 6.45 5.50 7.86
C LEU A 62 7.10 6.87 7.99
N LYS A 63 8.30 6.92 8.58
CA LYS A 63 9.07 8.16 8.70
C LYS A 63 9.36 8.77 7.32
N HIS A 64 9.77 7.94 6.35
CA HIS A 64 10.00 8.42 4.99
C HIS A 64 8.72 8.87 4.27
N ALA A 65 7.58 8.22 4.54
CA ALA A 65 6.30 8.65 4.01
C ALA A 65 5.86 10.01 4.59
N GLU A 66 6.07 10.23 5.88
CA GLU A 66 5.84 11.53 6.54
C GLU A 66 6.77 12.60 5.99
N GLU A 67 8.08 12.31 5.84
CA GLU A 67 9.03 13.22 5.21
C GLU A 67 8.63 13.60 3.77
N LEU A 68 8.04 12.66 3.02
CA LEU A 68 7.54 12.94 1.67
C LEU A 68 6.26 13.78 1.71
N GLN A 69 5.35 13.52 2.64
CA GLN A 69 4.17 14.37 2.85
C GLN A 69 4.58 15.80 3.23
N ASP A 70 5.55 15.97 4.13
CA ASP A 70 6.08 17.28 4.55
C ASP A 70 6.78 18.01 3.40
N LYS A 71 7.40 17.28 2.47
CA LYS A 71 7.97 17.82 1.23
C LYS A 71 6.91 18.23 0.20
N GLY A 72 5.62 18.07 0.51
CA GLY A 72 4.50 18.42 -0.37
C GLY A 72 4.17 17.36 -1.43
N PHE A 73 4.65 16.12 -1.28
CA PHE A 73 4.20 15.02 -2.15
C PHE A 73 2.81 14.54 -1.74
N SER A 74 1.93 14.39 -2.72
CA SER A 74 0.58 13.83 -2.55
C SER A 74 0.64 12.32 -2.25
N LEU A 75 1.05 11.98 -1.03
CA LEU A 75 1.07 10.61 -0.54
C LEU A 75 -0.16 10.37 0.34
N LYS A 76 -0.97 9.38 -0.01
CA LYS A 76 -2.15 8.95 0.73
C LYS A 76 -1.84 7.69 1.54
N LYS A 77 -1.92 7.80 2.86
CA LYS A 77 -1.85 6.65 3.77
C LYS A 77 -3.24 6.05 3.89
N MET A 78 -3.38 4.73 3.73
CA MET A 78 -4.63 4.01 3.95
C MET A 78 -4.39 2.65 4.59
N GLY A 79 -5.37 2.16 5.34
CA GLY A 79 -5.31 0.84 5.96
C GLY A 79 -5.49 -0.29 4.94
N GLU A 80 -5.20 -1.53 5.34
CA GLU A 80 -5.42 -2.70 4.48
C GLU A 80 -6.89 -2.83 4.04
N GLU A 81 -7.86 -2.62 4.93
CA GLU A 81 -9.27 -2.76 4.57
C GLU A 81 -9.74 -1.70 3.56
N GLU A 82 -9.31 -0.46 3.76
CA GLU A 82 -9.62 0.66 2.87
C GLU A 82 -9.02 0.48 1.49
N PHE A 83 -7.90 -0.24 1.40
CA PHE A 83 -7.30 -0.61 0.13
C PHE A 83 -8.01 -1.82 -0.51
N ILE A 84 -8.26 -2.87 0.27
CA ILE A 84 -8.70 -4.17 -0.24
C ILE A 84 -10.15 -4.13 -0.73
N LYS A 85 -11.07 -3.56 0.05
CA LYS A 85 -12.51 -3.52 -0.31
C LYS A 85 -12.76 -2.90 -1.69
N PRO A 86 -12.31 -1.66 -1.97
CA PRO A 86 -12.54 -1.05 -3.28
C PRO A 86 -11.70 -1.72 -4.38
N SER A 87 -10.51 -2.24 -4.08
CA SER A 87 -9.68 -2.92 -5.08
C SER A 87 -10.33 -4.21 -5.58
N ILE A 88 -10.87 -5.03 -4.66
CA ILE A 88 -11.59 -6.26 -5.02
C ILE A 88 -12.87 -5.91 -5.78
N ALA A 89 -13.66 -4.95 -5.29
CA ALA A 89 -14.88 -4.52 -5.98
C ALA A 89 -14.59 -4.02 -7.40
N GLN A 90 -13.53 -3.24 -7.58
CA GLN A 90 -13.11 -2.75 -8.90
C GLN A 90 -12.66 -3.91 -9.80
N LEU A 91 -11.96 -4.92 -9.27
CA LEU A 91 -11.55 -6.10 -10.04
C LEU A 91 -12.76 -6.92 -10.48
N GLN A 92 -13.74 -7.11 -9.60
CA GLN A 92 -14.98 -7.84 -9.90
C GLN A 92 -15.80 -7.14 -10.98
N SER A 93 -15.92 -5.81 -10.92
CA SER A 93 -16.54 -5.00 -11.97
C SER A 93 -15.91 -5.27 -13.34
N LYS A 94 -14.58 -5.28 -13.40
CA LYS A 94 -13.79 -5.50 -14.61
C LYS A 94 -13.87 -6.92 -15.18
N LEU A 95 -14.30 -7.89 -14.37
CA LEU A 95 -14.45 -9.29 -14.76
C LEU A 95 -15.86 -9.61 -15.27
N ASN A 96 -16.83 -8.75 -14.92
CA ASN A 96 -18.23 -8.86 -15.31
C ASN A 96 -18.58 -7.96 -16.52
N GLU A 97 -17.59 -7.26 -17.08
CA GLU A 97 -17.64 -6.54 -18.36
C GLU A 97 -17.05 -7.39 -19.49
#